data_AF-A0A835ZPN6-F1
#
_entry.id   AF-A0A835ZPN6-F1
#
_cell.length_a   1.000
_cell.length_b   1.000
_cell.length_c   1.000
_cell.angle_alpha   90.00
_cell.angle_beta   90.00
_cell.angle_gamma   90.00
#
_symmetry.space_group_name_H-M   'P 1'
#
loop_
_entity.id
_entity.type
_entity.pdbx_description
1 polymer ?
#
loop_
_entity_poly.entity_id
_entity_poly.type
_entity_poly.pdbx_seq_one_letter_code
_entity_poly.pdbx_strand_id
1 'polypeptide(L)'
;MGERSTEDRVQEEAHCLVEELRKTNAKVQEEIDHVLGRHQSPCMEDRSLMPYMDVVVHGIQRYVDLVPSSLPHVVTHDIKFRNYLIPKGEDEHKL
;
A
#
# COMPACT_ATOMS: atom_id res chain seq x y z
N MET A 1 27.40 -8.57 -31.69
CA MET A 1 26.07 -8.13 -31.21
C MET A 1 26.19 -8.14 -29.70
N GLY A 2 26.43 -6.98 -29.08
CA GLY A 2 26.86 -6.90 -27.68
C GLY A 2 25.72 -7.24 -26.73
N GLU A 3 25.97 -8.14 -25.78
CA GLU A 3 25.07 -8.37 -24.67
C GLU A 3 25.00 -7.07 -23.85
N ARG A 4 23.80 -6.48 -23.72
CA ARG A 4 23.59 -5.35 -22.81
C ARG A 4 24.02 -5.80 -21.41
N SER A 5 24.80 -4.97 -20.72
CA SER A 5 25.21 -5.26 -19.35
C SER A 5 23.96 -5.39 -18.48
N THR A 6 24.05 -6.23 -17.44
CA THR A 6 23.01 -6.28 -16.41
C THR A 6 22.77 -4.89 -15.80
N GLU A 7 23.81 -4.07 -15.71
CA GLU A 7 23.75 -2.68 -15.27
C GLU A 7 22.89 -1.83 -16.20
N ASP A 8 23.06 -1.95 -17.52
CA ASP A 8 22.27 -1.19 -18.50
C ASP A 8 20.77 -1.51 -18.35
N ARG A 9 20.44 -2.78 -18.12
CA ARG A 9 19.05 -3.23 -17.92
C ARG A 9 18.48 -2.71 -16.61
N VAL A 10 19.24 -2.79 -15.52
CA VAL A 10 18.82 -2.25 -14.21
C VAL A 10 18.59 -0.74 -14.29
N GLN A 11 19.45 -0.03 -15.02
CA GLN A 11 19.33 1.42 -15.20
C GLN A 11 18.11 1.80 -16.07
N GLU A 12 17.82 1.03 -17.11
CA GLU A 12 16.63 1.19 -17.96
C GLU A 12 15.32 0.97 -17.16
N GLU A 13 15.26 -0.11 -16.36
CA GLU A 13 14.11 -0.40 -15.51
C GLU A 13 13.92 0.67 -14.42
N ALA A 14 15.01 1.10 -13.76
CA ALA A 14 14.96 2.15 -12.76
C ALA A 14 14.45 3.48 -13.34
N HIS A 15 14.88 3.84 -14.55
CA HIS A 15 14.38 5.02 -15.25
C HIS A 15 12.87 4.91 -15.56
N CYS A 16 12.42 3.75 -16.05
CA CYS A 16 11.00 3.50 -16.30
C CYS A 16 10.16 3.66 -15.02
N LEU A 17 10.60 3.08 -13.92
CA LEU A 17 9.94 3.19 -12.62
C LEU A 17 9.86 4.64 -12.11
N VAL A 18 10.96 5.40 -12.23
CA VAL A 18 10.99 6.81 -11.84
C VAL A 18 9.98 7.63 -12.65
N GLU A 19 9.88 7.39 -13.96
CA GLU A 19 8.92 8.09 -14.82
C GLU A 19 7.45 7.75 -14.48
N GLU A 20 7.14 6.49 -14.17
CA GLU A 20 5.80 6.10 -13.72
C GLU A 20 5.44 6.69 -12.34
N LEU A 21 6.40 6.76 -11.42
CA LEU A 21 6.21 7.44 -10.14
C LEU A 21 5.97 8.94 -10.32
N ARG A 22 6.71 9.58 -11.23
CA ARG A 22 6.49 11.01 -11.56
C ARG A 22 5.11 11.25 -12.13
N LYS A 23 4.63 10.41 -13.06
CA LYS A 23 3.27 10.51 -13.61
C LYS A 23 2.21 10.36 -12.52
N THR A 24 2.41 9.40 -11.61
CA THR A 24 1.49 9.19 -10.48
C THR A 24 1.44 10.40 -9.57
N ASN A 25 2.62 10.94 -9.19
CA ASN A 25 2.72 12.14 -8.36
C ASN A 25 2.10 13.37 -9.03
N ALA A 26 2.27 13.54 -10.34
CA ALA A 26 1.68 14.65 -11.08
C ALA A 26 0.14 14.64 -11.00
N LYS A 27 -0.48 13.45 -11.13
CA LYS A 27 -1.95 13.30 -11.02
C LYS A 27 -2.45 13.57 -9.61
N VAL A 28 -1.73 13.11 -8.58
CA VAL A 28 -2.08 13.42 -7.18
C VAL A 28 -2.00 14.93 -6.95
N GLN A 29 -0.95 15.58 -7.44
CA GLN A 29 -0.80 17.03 -7.29
C GLN A 29 -1.87 17.81 -8.05
N GLU A 30 -2.26 17.35 -9.24
CA GLU A 30 -3.37 17.94 -10.01
C GLU A 30 -4.69 17.87 -9.24
N GLU A 31 -4.99 16.74 -8.59
CA GLU A 31 -6.18 16.59 -7.76
C GLU A 31 -6.13 17.51 -6.53
N ILE A 32 -4.98 17.60 -5.85
CA ILE A 32 -4.78 18.53 -4.72
C ILE A 32 -5.01 19.98 -5.17
N ASP A 33 -4.36 20.41 -6.25
CA ASP A 33 -4.46 21.76 -6.78
C ASP A 33 -5.90 22.08 -7.20
N HIS A 34 -6.66 21.09 -7.68
CA HIS A 34 -8.06 21.25 -8.06
C HIS A 34 -8.99 21.40 -6.84
N VAL A 35 -8.78 20.63 -5.78
CA VAL A 35 -9.65 20.60 -4.60
C VAL A 35 -9.34 21.75 -3.64
N LEU A 36 -8.06 22.02 -3.37
CA LEU A 36 -7.62 22.94 -2.31
C LEU A 36 -6.97 24.23 -2.84
N GLY A 37 -6.56 24.25 -4.11
CA GLY A 37 -5.74 25.32 -4.65
C GLY A 37 -4.37 25.40 -3.98
N ARG A 38 -3.68 26.54 -4.13
CA ARG A 38 -2.28 26.73 -3.69
C ARG A 38 -2.10 27.47 -2.37
N HIS A 39 -3.19 27.74 -1.64
CA HIS A 39 -3.15 28.59 -0.43
C HIS A 39 -3.55 27.86 0.84
N GLN A 40 -4.05 26.63 0.75
CA GLN A 40 -4.50 25.84 1.87
C GLN A 40 -3.73 24.51 1.94
N SER A 41 -3.36 24.10 3.14
CA SER A 41 -2.79 22.77 3.37
C SER A 41 -3.91 21.74 3.52
N PRO A 42 -3.73 20.51 3.00
CA PRO A 42 -4.73 19.43 3.16
C PRO A 42 -4.99 19.09 4.63
N CYS A 43 -6.24 18.83 4.97
CA CYS A 43 -6.67 18.24 6.24
C CYS A 43 -7.48 16.95 6.03
N MET A 44 -7.87 16.28 7.11
CA MET A 44 -8.52 14.96 7.04
C MET A 44 -9.93 15.03 6.45
N GLU A 45 -10.59 16.16 6.61
CA GLU A 45 -11.91 16.46 6.05
C GLU A 45 -11.88 16.45 4.51
N ASP A 46 -10.76 16.89 3.92
CA ASP A 46 -10.56 16.99 2.47
C ASP A 46 -10.38 15.64 1.80
N ARG A 47 -10.03 14.59 2.56
CA ARG A 47 -9.77 13.24 2.03
C ARG A 47 -10.94 12.72 1.19
N SER A 48 -12.17 13.02 1.60
CA SER A 48 -13.38 12.60 0.87
C SER A 48 -13.53 13.25 -0.51
N LEU A 49 -12.83 14.36 -0.75
CA LEU A 49 -12.84 15.12 -2.01
C LEU A 49 -11.68 14.72 -2.94
N MET A 50 -10.74 13.88 -2.49
CA MET A 50 -9.55 13.47 -3.24
C MET A 50 -9.53 11.93 -3.46
N PRO A 51 -10.47 11.38 -4.25
CA PRO A 51 -10.59 9.94 -4.45
C PRO A 51 -9.36 9.29 -5.12
N TYR A 52 -8.65 9.99 -6.01
CA TYR A 52 -7.47 9.42 -6.66
C TYR A 52 -6.32 9.28 -5.66
N MET A 53 -6.07 10.29 -4.83
CA MET A 53 -5.13 10.21 -3.71
C MET A 53 -5.48 9.05 -2.77
N ASP A 54 -6.76 8.88 -2.43
CA ASP A 54 -7.19 7.80 -1.56
C ASP A 54 -6.89 6.42 -2.16
N VAL A 55 -7.13 6.23 -3.46
CA VAL A 55 -6.78 5.00 -4.18
C VAL A 55 -5.26 4.77 -4.20
N VAL A 56 -4.45 5.82 -4.41
CA VAL A 56 -2.99 5.71 -4.42
C VAL A 56 -2.46 5.26 -3.06
N VAL A 57 -2.91 5.88 -1.97
CA VAL A 57 -2.48 5.54 -0.61
C VAL A 57 -2.85 4.09 -0.27
N HIS A 58 -4.09 3.68 -0.51
CA HIS A 58 -4.53 2.30 -0.28
C HIS A 58 -3.80 1.31 -1.19
N GLY A 59 -3.50 1.70 -2.43
CA GLY A 59 -2.72 0.90 -3.37
C GLY A 59 -1.31 0.63 -2.86
N ILE A 60 -0.62 1.65 -2.36
CA ILE A 60 0.73 1.54 -1.78
C ILE A 60 0.70 0.65 -0.53
N GLN A 61 -0.25 0.87 0.39
CA GLN A 61 -0.37 0.06 1.60
C GLN A 61 -0.57 -1.43 1.28
N ARG A 62 -1.42 -1.73 0.29
CA ARG A 62 -1.64 -3.10 -0.19
C ARG A 62 -0.42 -3.70 -0.88
N TYR A 63 0.34 -2.89 -1.62
CA TYR A 63 1.52 -3.37 -2.35
C TYR A 63 2.70 -3.66 -1.42
N VAL A 64 2.94 -2.80 -0.43
CA VAL A 64 4.05 -2.96 0.52
C VAL A 64 3.83 -4.15 1.46
N ASP A 65 2.57 -4.51 1.74
CA ASP A 65 2.21 -5.55 2.71
C ASP A 65 2.98 -5.40 4.02
N LEU A 66 2.82 -4.24 4.66
CA LEU A 66 3.70 -3.77 5.74
C LEU A 66 3.76 -4.74 6.94
N VAL A 67 2.65 -5.44 7.22
CA VAL A 67 2.58 -6.43 8.31
C VAL A 67 1.86 -7.68 7.77
N PRO A 68 2.58 -8.56 7.03
CA PRO A 68 1.98 -9.68 6.30
C PRO A 68 1.19 -10.65 7.17
N SER A 69 1.68 -10.86 8.40
CA SER A 69 1.06 -11.75 9.38
C SER A 69 0.26 -10.99 10.43
N SER A 70 0.05 -9.67 10.30
CA SER A 70 -0.48 -8.84 11.40
C SER A 70 0.23 -9.11 12.74
N LEU A 71 -0.42 -8.83 13.87
CA LEU A 71 0.07 -9.20 15.19
C LEU A 71 -0.55 -10.54 15.59
N PRO A 72 0.18 -11.39 16.33
CA PRO A 72 -0.40 -12.60 16.88
C PRO A 72 -1.67 -12.34 17.68
N HIS A 73 -2.77 -12.96 17.25
CA HIS A 73 -4.04 -12.95 17.96
C HIS A 73 -4.21 -14.25 18.74
N VAL A 74 -4.69 -14.14 19.99
CA VAL A 74 -4.93 -15.27 20.88
C VAL A 74 -6.42 -15.42 21.14
N VAL A 75 -6.91 -16.66 21.05
CA VAL A 75 -8.31 -16.97 21.28
C VAL A 75 -8.64 -16.85 22.79
N THR A 76 -9.70 -16.11 23.14
CA THR A 76 -10.08 -15.82 24.54
C THR A 76 -10.92 -16.90 25.20
N HIS A 77 -11.50 -17.83 24.43
CA HIS A 77 -12.32 -18.96 24.86
C HIS A 77 -12.38 -20.03 23.77
N ASP A 78 -12.57 -21.29 24.12
CA ASP A 78 -12.61 -22.38 23.15
C ASP A 78 -13.66 -22.12 22.04
N ILE A 79 -13.24 -22.16 20.78
CA ILE A 79 -14.10 -21.90 19.63
C ILE A 79 -14.00 -23.02 18.60
N LYS A 80 -15.15 -23.39 18.01
CA LYS A 80 -15.18 -24.25 16.83
C LYS A 80 -15.17 -23.40 15.57
N PHE A 81 -14.09 -23.42 14.81
CA PHE A 81 -13.94 -22.69 13.55
C PHE A 81 -13.72 -23.65 12.39
N ARG A 82 -14.58 -23.60 11.36
CA ARG A 82 -14.48 -24.44 10.14
C ARG A 82 -14.18 -25.93 10.41
N ASN A 83 -14.83 -26.49 11.44
CA ASN A 83 -14.69 -27.86 11.95
C ASN A 83 -13.44 -28.18 12.79
N TYR A 84 -12.58 -27.20 13.07
CA TYR A 84 -11.49 -27.30 14.03
C TYR A 84 -11.94 -26.78 15.39
N LEU A 85 -11.50 -27.44 16.47
CA LEU A 85 -11.61 -26.90 17.83
C LEU A 85 -10.32 -26.15 18.12
N ILE A 86 -10.42 -24.85 18.42
CA ILE A 86 -9.29 -24.00 18.79
C ILE A 86 -9.44 -23.69 20.30
N PRO A 87 -8.60 -24.32 21.15
CA PRO A 87 -8.54 -24.03 22.57
C PRO A 87 -8.22 -22.57 22.91
N LYS A 88 -8.74 -22.12 24.03
CA LYS A 88 -8.38 -20.85 24.64
C LYS A 88 -6.86 -20.78 24.87
N GLY A 89 -6.28 -19.64 24.52
CA GLY A 89 -4.85 -19.39 24.72
C GLY A 89 -3.98 -19.85 23.55
N GLU A 90 -4.56 -20.45 22.52
CA GLU A 90 -3.83 -20.73 21.28
C GLU A 90 -3.72 -19.46 20.41
N ASP A 91 -2.53 -19.30 19.84
CA ASP A 91 -2.16 -18.28 18.88
C ASP A 91 -2.62 -18.73 17.49
N GLU A 92 -3.36 -17.89 16.78
CA GLU A 92 -3.88 -18.22 15.46
C GLU A 92 -2.78 -18.48 14.41
N HIS A 93 -1.56 -17.97 14.59
CA HIS A 93 -0.43 -18.25 13.70
C HIS A 93 0.27 -19.58 13.97
N LYS A 94 -0.19 -20.36 14.96
CA LYS A 94 0.32 -21.70 15.28
C LYS A 94 -0.58 -22.84 14.77
N LEU A 95 -1.65 -22.52 14.04
CA LEU A 95 -2.56 -23.49 13.44
C LEU A 95 -2.16 -23.87 12.01
#